data_AF-A0AA37XHB8-F1
#
_entry.id   AF-A0AA37XHB8-F1
#
_cell.length_a   1.000
_cell.length_b   1.000
_cell.length_c   1.000
_cell.angle_alpha   90.00
_cell.angle_beta   90.00
_cell.angle_gamma   90.00
#
_symmetry.space_group_name_H-M   'P 1'
#
loop_
_entity.id
_entity.type
_entity.pdbx_description
1 polymer ?
#
loop_
_entity_poly.entity_id
_entity_poly.type
_entity_poly.pdbx_seq_one_letter_code
_entity_poly.pdbx_strand_id
1 'polypeptide(L)'
;MDETTNGANPSDERSGRTGTGAATTADAARPAPDRGAPRLWQPGILTAALAGIVVTGLALAVAELLSILGDRFQLLNQFSSPLLAIGAAFITLTPEWLKQFAIATFGESDKIALQVGMGITVLVLAGVIGVVARRSPRIAAVILGLLVAVCGVAVITRPAAVGVWDLIPSLVGGVVGVYVLGLLFRRTALDRETRERLIAERDGEGATGGKDTKGSKDAEDATDTEAETDAKAAEGAGTTDPREYPTRRSTKPAYASSLGRRRFLGLVGITAAAAAAATAVGRLLPSSADVNASREALRLPEATPQQFPSGLSLDTIDEAVEGQEPFLTPNEDFYRIDTALTLPNITAEDWSLRIYGLVDTERTLTYQELLELEQVERTITMTCVSNEVGGSLVGTATWTGTPSSRS
;
A
#
# COMPACT_ATOMS: atom_id res chain seq x y z
N MET A 1 -38.07 -43.18 49.55
CA MET A 1 -38.64 -44.21 50.44
C MET A 1 -39.25 -43.46 51.60
N ASP A 2 -40.52 -43.13 51.71
CA ASP A 2 -41.78 -43.35 50.96
C ASP A 2 -42.63 -42.10 51.29
N GLU A 3 -43.21 -41.35 50.36
CA GLU A 3 -44.46 -41.57 49.61
C GLU A 3 -45.74 -41.64 50.47
N THR A 4 -46.78 -40.92 49.99
CA THR A 4 -48.22 -40.97 50.32
C THR A 4 -48.71 -40.11 51.51
N THR A 5 -49.84 -39.41 51.51
CA THR A 5 -50.85 -38.95 50.52
C THR A 5 -51.81 -38.01 51.26
N ASN A 6 -52.18 -36.93 50.59
CA ASN A 6 -53.54 -36.38 50.41
C ASN A 6 -54.66 -36.62 51.46
N GLY A 7 -55.35 -35.53 51.81
CA GLY A 7 -56.79 -35.54 52.05
C GLY A 7 -57.29 -34.78 53.28
N ALA A 8 -57.90 -33.61 53.08
CA ALA A 8 -59.23 -33.24 53.60
C ALA A 8 -59.49 -31.73 53.47
N ASN A 9 -60.50 -31.38 52.68
CA ASN A 9 -61.23 -30.11 52.73
C ASN A 9 -62.38 -30.26 53.74
N PRO A 10 -62.77 -29.20 54.45
CA PRO A 10 -64.16 -28.78 54.32
C PRO A 10 -64.35 -27.25 54.23
N SER A 11 -65.13 -26.90 53.21
CA SER A 11 -66.18 -25.87 53.16
C SER A 11 -66.45 -25.03 54.42
N ASP A 12 -66.36 -23.71 54.25
CA ASP A 12 -67.26 -22.69 54.82
C ASP A 12 -67.32 -21.51 53.84
N GLU A 13 -68.44 -21.34 53.14
CA GLU A 13 -69.53 -20.42 53.51
C GLU A 13 -69.23 -18.91 53.26
N ARG A 14 -69.83 -18.45 52.15
CA ARG A 14 -70.81 -17.35 52.13
C ARG A 14 -70.30 -15.89 52.10
N SER A 15 -70.76 -15.23 51.02
CA SER A 15 -71.33 -13.88 50.98
C SER A 15 -70.48 -12.81 50.27
N GLY A 16 -71.08 -12.19 49.25
CA GLY A 16 -70.71 -10.80 48.92
C GLY A 16 -70.74 -10.38 47.46
N ARG A 17 -71.96 -10.28 46.90
CA ARG A 17 -72.44 -9.12 46.12
C ARG A 17 -71.77 -8.75 44.77
N THR A 18 -72.62 -8.90 43.76
CA THR A 18 -72.68 -8.22 42.46
C THR A 18 -72.19 -6.75 42.45
N GLY A 19 -71.29 -6.44 41.52
CA GLY A 19 -70.91 -5.08 41.12
C GLY A 19 -70.47 -5.06 39.65
N THR A 20 -71.39 -4.62 38.79
CA THR A 20 -71.21 -4.27 37.39
C THR A 20 -70.26 -3.06 37.26
N GLY A 21 -69.28 -3.09 36.35
CA GLY A 21 -68.59 -1.86 35.97
C GLY A 21 -67.22 -2.03 35.32
N ALA A 22 -67.17 -1.76 34.01
CA ALA A 22 -66.04 -1.24 33.25
C ALA A 22 -64.74 -2.08 33.21
N ALA A 23 -64.65 -2.92 32.18
CA ALA A 23 -63.38 -3.30 31.58
C ALA A 23 -62.71 -2.05 30.96
N THR A 24 -61.86 -1.37 31.73
CA THR A 24 -60.87 -0.44 31.19
C THR A 24 -59.62 -1.25 30.89
N THR A 25 -59.54 -1.80 29.68
CA THR A 25 -58.28 -2.27 29.12
C THR A 25 -57.38 -1.04 28.95
N ALA A 26 -56.52 -0.80 29.94
CA ALA A 26 -55.31 -0.04 29.74
C ALA A 26 -54.43 -0.86 28.78
N ASP A 27 -54.66 -0.66 27.49
CA ASP A 27 -53.75 -1.10 26.44
C ASP A 27 -52.49 -0.25 26.60
N ALA A 28 -51.58 -0.73 27.46
CA ALA A 28 -50.24 -0.20 27.57
C ALA A 28 -49.62 -0.37 26.18
N ALA A 29 -49.67 0.71 25.40
CA ALA A 29 -49.11 0.80 24.06
C ALA A 29 -47.70 0.22 24.09
N ARG A 30 -47.56 -1.01 23.59
CA ARG A 30 -46.26 -1.63 23.38
C ARG A 30 -45.46 -0.66 22.50
N PRO A 31 -44.23 -0.27 22.89
CA PRO A 31 -43.41 0.55 22.02
C PRO A 31 -43.31 -0.16 20.67
N ALA A 32 -43.74 0.54 19.62
CA ALA A 32 -43.67 0.03 18.25
C ALA A 32 -42.24 -0.42 17.98
N PRO A 33 -42.01 -1.56 17.29
CA PRO A 33 -40.67 -2.00 16.96
C PRO A 33 -39.98 -0.88 16.19
N ASP A 34 -38.85 -0.42 16.76
CA ASP A 34 -37.97 0.60 16.22
C ASP A 34 -37.74 0.31 14.73
N ARG A 35 -38.42 1.07 13.85
CA ARG A 35 -38.34 0.89 12.40
C ARG A 35 -36.96 1.39 12.01
N GLY A 36 -36.04 0.44 11.92
CA GLY A 36 -34.60 0.64 11.83
C GLY A 36 -34.21 1.88 11.03
N ALA A 37 -33.58 2.81 11.73
CA ALA A 37 -32.76 3.84 11.10
C ALA A 37 -31.89 3.18 10.02
N PRO A 38 -31.77 3.77 8.81
CA PRO A 38 -30.93 3.20 7.77
C PRO A 38 -29.53 3.03 8.35
N ARG A 39 -29.06 1.77 8.43
CA ARG A 39 -27.71 1.44 8.89
C ARG A 39 -26.72 2.00 7.86
N LEU A 40 -26.33 3.27 8.03
CA LEU A 40 -25.29 3.88 7.22
C LEU A 40 -23.95 3.23 7.55
N TRP A 41 -23.24 2.93 6.48
CA TRP A 41 -22.11 2.02 6.39
C TRP A 41 -20.97 2.41 7.34
N GLN A 42 -20.80 1.69 8.45
CA GLN A 42 -19.52 1.69 9.16
C GLN A 42 -18.65 0.61 8.52
N PRO A 43 -17.52 0.95 7.87
CA PRO A 43 -16.61 -0.06 7.36
C PRO A 43 -16.19 -0.95 8.54
N GLY A 44 -16.43 -2.26 8.40
CA GLY A 44 -15.88 -3.25 9.31
C GLY A 44 -14.36 -3.12 9.38
N ILE A 45 -13.75 -3.63 10.44
CA ILE A 45 -12.30 -3.55 10.67
C ILE A 45 -11.52 -4.03 9.44
N LEU A 46 -11.99 -5.11 8.80
CA LEU A 46 -11.42 -5.66 7.58
C LEU A 46 -11.49 -4.69 6.40
N THR A 47 -12.63 -4.03 6.17
CA THR A 47 -12.75 -3.05 5.06
C THR A 47 -11.91 -1.80 5.29
N ALA A 48 -11.72 -1.39 6.55
CA ALA A 48 -10.84 -0.28 6.89
C ALA A 48 -9.36 -0.66 6.67
N ALA A 49 -8.97 -1.87 7.07
CA ALA A 49 -7.63 -2.40 6.81
C ALA A 49 -7.34 -2.52 5.31
N LEU A 50 -8.26 -3.09 4.53
CA LEU A 50 -8.13 -3.20 3.07
C LEU A 50 -8.04 -1.81 2.41
N ALA A 51 -8.83 -0.84 2.86
CA ALA A 51 -8.73 0.53 2.36
C ALA A 51 -7.34 1.13 2.64
N GLY A 52 -6.77 0.90 3.83
CA GLY A 52 -5.41 1.31 4.16
C GLY A 52 -4.34 0.66 3.27
N ILE A 53 -4.47 -0.64 3.00
CA ILE A 53 -3.60 -1.38 2.07
C ILE A 53 -3.66 -0.79 0.66
N VAL A 54 -4.86 -0.57 0.12
CA VAL A 54 -5.01 -0.03 -1.24
C VAL A 54 -4.45 1.39 -1.35
N VAL A 55 -4.70 2.26 -0.37
CA VAL A 55 -4.17 3.63 -0.36
C VAL A 55 -2.64 3.63 -0.29
N THR A 56 -2.06 2.80 0.58
CA THR A 56 -0.61 2.71 0.73
C THR A 56 0.03 2.10 -0.53
N GLY A 57 -0.60 1.07 -1.10
CA GLY A 57 -0.17 0.48 -2.37
C GLY A 57 -0.20 1.48 -3.52
N LEU A 58 -1.23 2.34 -3.60
CA LEU A 58 -1.28 3.42 -4.59
C LEU A 58 -0.16 4.44 -4.38
N ALA A 59 0.06 4.88 -3.14
CA ALA A 59 1.12 5.82 -2.80
C ALA A 59 2.51 5.28 -3.21
N LEU A 60 2.79 4.01 -2.91
CA LEU A 60 4.02 3.33 -3.30
C LEU A 60 4.12 3.16 -4.82
N ALA A 61 3.05 2.73 -5.49
CA ALA A 61 3.05 2.57 -6.94
C ALA A 61 3.34 3.89 -7.67
N VAL A 62 2.77 5.01 -7.18
CA VAL A 62 3.07 6.34 -7.72
C VAL A 62 4.51 6.75 -7.45
N ALA A 63 5.02 6.52 -6.24
CA ALA A 63 6.39 6.84 -5.89
C ALA A 63 7.39 6.06 -6.75
N GLU A 64 7.25 4.73 -6.83
CA GLU A 64 8.14 3.88 -7.63
C GLU A 64 8.06 4.22 -9.12
N LEU A 65 6.86 4.49 -9.66
CA LEU A 65 6.70 4.91 -11.05
C LEU A 65 7.46 6.21 -11.34
N LEU A 66 7.40 7.19 -10.44
CA LEU A 66 8.15 8.45 -10.57
C LEU A 66 9.66 8.23 -10.46
N SER A 67 10.11 7.31 -9.61
CA SER A 67 11.52 6.94 -9.51
C SER A 67 12.03 6.31 -10.81
N ILE A 68 11.30 5.33 -11.37
CA ILE A 68 11.67 4.68 -12.64
C ILE A 68 11.68 5.70 -13.78
N LEU A 69 10.68 6.59 -13.82
CA LEU A 69 10.58 7.60 -14.87
C LEU A 69 11.71 8.64 -14.76
N GLY A 70 12.05 9.06 -13.55
CA GLY A 70 13.15 10.00 -13.31
C GLY A 70 14.51 9.44 -13.68
N ASP A 71 14.75 8.15 -13.40
CA ASP A 71 15.95 7.42 -13.84
C ASP A 71 16.03 7.38 -15.37
N ARG A 72 14.93 7.04 -16.05
CA ARG A 72 14.87 6.98 -17.52
C ARG A 72 15.19 8.31 -18.20
N PHE A 73 14.74 9.43 -17.64
CA PHE A 73 15.01 10.75 -18.19
C PHE A 73 16.33 11.36 -17.70
N GLN A 74 17.17 10.60 -16.97
CA GLN A 74 18.39 11.09 -16.32
C GLN A 74 18.16 12.33 -15.43
N LEU A 75 16.91 12.54 -14.99
CA LEU A 75 16.53 13.65 -14.12
C LEU A 75 16.78 13.32 -12.65
N LEU A 76 16.79 12.04 -12.30
CA LEU A 76 17.09 11.49 -10.98
C LEU A 76 18.19 10.43 -11.10
N ASN A 77 19.00 10.26 -10.06
CA ASN A 77 20.07 9.25 -10.06
C ASN A 77 19.52 7.82 -9.88
N GLN A 78 20.28 6.83 -10.35
CA GLN A 78 19.97 5.39 -10.50
C GLN A 78 19.52 4.62 -9.24
N PHE A 79 19.39 5.29 -8.09
CA PHE A 79 19.02 4.68 -6.81
C PHE A 79 17.87 5.40 -6.10
N SER A 80 17.00 6.11 -6.81
CA SER A 80 15.94 6.94 -6.22
C SER A 80 14.67 6.19 -5.79
N SER A 81 14.70 4.86 -5.71
CA SER A 81 13.57 4.07 -5.20
C SER A 81 13.44 4.21 -3.67
N PRO A 82 12.31 4.74 -3.16
CA PRO A 82 12.09 4.89 -1.72
C PRO A 82 12.10 3.56 -0.98
N LEU A 83 11.59 2.49 -1.60
CA LEU A 83 11.55 1.17 -1.00
C LEU A 83 12.96 0.59 -0.79
N LEU A 84 13.83 0.72 -1.80
CA LEU A 84 15.23 0.32 -1.71
C LEU A 84 16.01 1.16 -0.69
N ALA A 85 15.74 2.47 -0.62
CA ALA A 85 16.38 3.35 0.35
C ALA A 85 16.05 2.97 1.81
N ILE A 86 14.79 2.63 2.09
CA ILE A 86 14.38 2.15 3.41
C ILE A 86 15.03 0.80 3.72
N GLY A 87 15.07 -0.11 2.75
CA GLY A 87 15.74 -1.40 2.90
C GLY A 87 17.23 -1.24 3.24
N ALA A 88 17.93 -0.36 2.53
CA ALA A 88 19.34 -0.05 2.79
C ALA A 88 19.55 0.58 4.18
N ALA A 89 18.70 1.53 4.58
CA ALA A 89 18.75 2.14 5.92
C ALA A 89 18.45 1.12 7.03
N PHE A 90 17.55 0.19 6.78
CA PHE A 90 17.25 -0.89 7.72
C PHE A 90 18.47 -1.80 7.91
N ILE A 91 19.17 -2.16 6.82
CA ILE A 91 20.41 -2.96 6.89
C ILE A 91 21.49 -2.26 7.72
N THR A 92 21.67 -0.95 7.55
CA THR A 92 22.71 -0.21 8.28
C THR A 92 22.39 -0.08 9.77
N LEU A 93 21.11 0.02 10.14
CA LEU A 93 20.66 0.10 11.53
C LEU A 93 20.52 -1.26 12.23
N THR A 94 20.50 -2.36 11.47
CA THR A 94 20.28 -3.70 12.03
C THR A 94 21.49 -4.12 12.88
N PRO A 95 21.29 -4.53 14.15
CA PRO A 95 22.36 -5.04 15.01
C PRO A 95 23.08 -6.24 14.40
N GLU A 96 24.38 -6.35 14.69
CA GLU A 96 25.24 -7.37 14.09
C GLU A 96 24.77 -8.81 14.39
N TRP A 97 24.31 -9.09 15.62
CA TRP A 97 23.78 -10.40 15.98
C TRP A 97 22.60 -10.84 15.11
N LEU A 98 21.77 -9.88 14.67
CA LEU A 98 20.58 -10.17 13.86
C LEU A 98 20.97 -10.43 12.40
N LYS A 99 22.00 -9.76 11.89
CA LYS A 99 22.59 -10.05 10.57
C LYS A 99 23.20 -11.46 10.55
N GLN A 100 24.03 -11.78 11.55
CA GLN A 100 24.66 -13.10 11.65
C GLN A 100 23.63 -14.22 11.80
N PHE A 101 22.57 -13.99 12.59
CA PHE A 101 21.44 -14.92 12.68
C PHE A 101 20.73 -15.12 11.32
N ALA A 102 20.49 -14.02 10.60
CA ALA A 102 19.85 -14.09 9.28
C ALA A 102 20.73 -14.84 8.27
N ILE A 103 22.03 -14.55 8.22
CA ILE A 103 22.99 -15.24 7.35
C ILE A 103 23.07 -16.72 7.72
N ALA A 104 23.14 -17.07 9.01
CA ALA A 104 23.21 -18.46 9.46
C ALA A 104 21.92 -19.26 9.14
N THR A 105 20.76 -18.60 9.16
CA THR A 105 19.46 -19.27 8.94
C THR A 105 19.09 -19.34 7.46
N PHE A 106 19.31 -18.26 6.71
CA PHE A 106 18.85 -18.11 5.32
C PHE A 106 19.96 -18.28 4.28
N GLY A 107 21.23 -18.36 4.70
CA GLY A 107 22.38 -18.49 3.79
C GLY A 107 22.44 -17.37 2.76
N GLU A 108 22.70 -17.71 1.50
CA GLU A 108 22.72 -16.77 0.37
C GLU A 108 21.36 -16.09 0.08
N SER A 109 20.27 -16.58 0.68
CA SER A 109 18.92 -16.05 0.48
C SER A 109 18.49 -15.01 1.54
N ASP A 110 19.42 -14.54 2.38
CA ASP A 110 19.17 -13.53 3.43
C ASP A 110 18.51 -12.26 2.87
N LYS A 111 18.89 -11.84 1.66
CA LYS A 111 18.32 -10.67 0.97
C LYS A 111 16.85 -10.87 0.59
N ILE A 112 16.48 -12.05 0.12
CA ILE A 112 15.08 -12.37 -0.22
C ILE A 112 14.25 -12.39 1.06
N ALA A 113 14.77 -13.00 2.13
CA ALA A 113 14.11 -13.00 3.43
C ALA A 113 13.85 -11.57 3.94
N LEU A 114 14.82 -10.67 3.77
CA LEU A 114 14.66 -9.25 4.11
C LEU A 114 13.58 -8.56 3.26
N GLN A 115 13.58 -8.76 1.94
CA GLN A 115 12.58 -8.17 1.04
C GLN A 115 11.16 -8.63 1.39
N VAL A 116 10.98 -9.93 1.63
CA VAL A 116 9.69 -10.50 2.06
C VAL A 116 9.26 -9.93 3.41
N GLY A 117 10.18 -9.88 4.38
CA GLY A 117 9.91 -9.32 5.71
C GLY A 117 9.50 -7.85 5.66
N MET A 118 10.15 -7.04 4.83
CA MET A 118 9.78 -5.65 4.60
C MET A 118 8.39 -5.54 3.95
N GLY A 119 8.10 -6.35 2.93
CA GLY A 119 6.79 -6.37 2.28
C GLY A 119 5.64 -6.71 3.24
N ILE A 120 5.84 -7.70 4.11
CA ILE A 120 4.88 -8.06 5.17
C ILE A 120 4.69 -6.89 6.14
N THR A 121 5.79 -6.25 6.56
CA THR A 121 5.75 -5.12 7.50
C THR A 121 4.96 -3.94 6.93
N VAL A 122 5.20 -3.59 5.67
CA VAL A 122 4.44 -2.54 4.96
C VAL A 122 2.96 -2.89 4.88
N LEU A 123 2.62 -4.13 4.54
CA LEU A 123 1.23 -4.58 4.46
C LEU A 123 0.51 -4.48 5.81
N VAL A 124 1.16 -4.91 6.89
CA VAL A 124 0.63 -4.80 8.26
C VAL A 124 0.44 -3.34 8.65
N LEU A 125 1.47 -2.50 8.47
CA LEU A 125 1.39 -1.06 8.78
C LEU A 125 0.26 -0.37 8.00
N ALA A 126 0.13 -0.67 6.71
CA ALA A 126 -0.94 -0.14 5.87
C ALA A 126 -2.33 -0.53 6.39
N GLY A 127 -2.49 -1.79 6.81
CA GLY A 127 -3.70 -2.27 7.47
C GLY A 127 -4.00 -1.53 8.78
N VAL A 128 -2.99 -1.36 9.64
CA VAL A 128 -3.12 -0.63 10.91
C VAL A 128 -3.50 0.83 10.67
N ILE A 129 -2.84 1.53 9.74
CA ILE A 129 -3.17 2.91 9.37
C ILE A 129 -4.63 3.01 8.92
N GLY A 130 -5.11 2.07 8.10
CA GLY A 130 -6.51 1.99 7.71
C GLY A 130 -7.48 1.81 8.89
N VAL A 131 -7.14 0.94 9.85
CA VAL A 131 -7.95 0.72 11.07
C VAL A 131 -7.93 1.94 12.00
N VAL A 132 -6.79 2.63 12.12
CA VAL A 132 -6.65 3.87 12.89
C VAL A 132 -7.42 5.00 12.24
N ALA A 133 -7.40 5.11 10.90
CA ALA A 133 -8.13 6.11 10.14
C ALA A 133 -9.65 6.02 10.37
N ARG A 134 -10.17 4.82 10.66
CA ARG A 134 -11.56 4.61 11.07
C ARG A 134 -11.91 5.31 12.38
N ARG A 135 -10.96 5.36 13.33
CA ARG A 135 -11.17 5.97 14.66
C ARG A 135 -10.82 7.45 14.68
N SER A 136 -9.71 7.82 14.05
CA SER A 136 -9.24 9.20 13.99
C SER A 136 -8.44 9.42 12.70
N PRO A 137 -9.03 10.06 11.67
CA PRO A 137 -8.33 10.33 10.41
C PRO A 137 -7.14 11.29 10.61
N ARG A 138 -7.17 12.15 11.64
CA ARG A 138 -6.05 13.04 11.97
C ARG A 138 -4.84 12.25 12.45
N ILE A 139 -5.04 11.27 13.34
CA ILE A 139 -3.95 10.43 13.85
C ILE A 139 -3.35 9.60 12.70
N ALA A 140 -4.19 9.02 11.84
CA ALA A 140 -3.72 8.27 10.69
C ALA A 140 -2.89 9.13 9.71
N ALA A 141 -3.31 10.38 9.46
CA ALA A 141 -2.54 11.31 8.64
C ALA A 141 -1.20 11.70 9.29
N VAL A 142 -1.15 11.87 10.62
CA VAL A 142 0.09 12.12 11.35
C VAL A 142 1.04 10.94 11.28
N ILE A 143 0.55 9.71 11.48
CA ILE A 143 1.35 8.47 11.35
C ILE A 143 1.92 8.38 9.94
N LEU A 144 1.09 8.57 8.91
CA LEU A 144 1.54 8.52 7.52
C LEU A 144 2.56 9.62 7.20
N GLY A 145 2.34 10.85 7.68
CA GLY A 145 3.28 11.95 7.51
C GLY A 145 4.62 11.68 8.20
N LEU A 146 4.61 11.07 9.39
CA LEU A 146 5.82 10.67 10.10
C LEU A 146 6.58 9.57 9.33
N LEU A 147 5.87 8.59 8.76
CA LEU A 147 6.50 7.58 7.91
C LEU A 147 7.15 8.21 6.67
N VAL A 148 6.47 9.13 5.98
CA VAL A 148 7.03 9.86 4.83
C VAL A 148 8.25 10.68 5.24
N ALA A 149 8.24 11.30 6.42
CA ALA A 149 9.39 12.03 6.96
C ALA A 149 10.58 11.09 7.23
N VAL A 150 10.34 9.92 7.84
CA VAL A 150 11.38 8.90 8.05
C VAL A 150 11.97 8.42 6.72
N CYS A 151 11.12 8.16 5.72
CA CYS A 151 11.59 7.81 4.38
C CYS A 151 12.43 8.94 3.76
N GLY A 152 11.99 10.20 3.91
CA GLY A 152 12.73 11.36 3.42
C GLY A 152 14.09 11.51 4.10
N VAL A 153 14.17 11.31 5.41
CA VAL A 153 15.45 11.28 6.14
C VAL A 153 16.35 10.17 5.61
N ALA A 154 15.83 8.95 5.47
CA ALA A 154 16.59 7.82 4.93
C ALA A 154 17.16 8.13 3.53
N VAL A 155 16.38 8.79 2.67
CA VAL A 155 16.81 9.24 1.34
C VAL A 155 17.90 10.31 1.42
N ILE A 156 17.81 11.28 2.34
CA ILE A 156 18.82 12.35 2.46
C ILE A 156 20.11 11.85 3.10
N THR A 157 20.02 10.96 4.08
CA THR A 157 21.19 10.45 4.82
C THR A 157 22.04 9.47 4.01
N ARG A 158 21.60 9.11 2.80
CA ARG A 158 22.34 8.16 1.96
C ARG A 158 23.60 8.84 1.39
N PRO A 159 24.77 8.17 1.39
CA PRO A 159 26.01 8.72 0.85
C PRO A 159 25.94 9.10 -0.64
N ALA A 160 25.00 8.48 -1.37
CA ALA A 160 24.77 8.71 -2.80
C ALA A 160 23.71 9.79 -3.11
N ALA A 161 23.15 10.49 -2.10
CA ALA A 161 22.22 11.59 -2.35
C ALA A 161 23.00 12.79 -2.91
N VAL A 162 22.73 13.16 -4.15
CA VAL A 162 23.40 14.26 -4.83
C VAL A 162 22.56 15.55 -4.79
N GLY A 163 21.28 15.46 -4.41
CA GLY A 163 20.44 16.65 -4.27
C GLY A 163 19.04 16.41 -3.69
N VAL A 164 18.34 17.52 -3.42
CA VAL A 164 16.97 17.54 -2.85
C VAL A 164 15.94 16.92 -3.81
N TRP A 165 16.25 16.81 -5.09
CA TRP A 165 15.39 16.22 -6.12
C TRP A 165 15.06 14.74 -5.86
N ASP A 166 15.94 14.02 -5.17
CA ASP A 166 15.75 12.61 -4.78
C ASP A 166 14.55 12.41 -3.82
N LEU A 167 14.06 13.47 -3.18
CA LEU A 167 12.89 13.43 -2.30
C LEU A 167 11.56 13.44 -3.06
N ILE A 168 11.54 13.88 -4.33
CA ILE A 168 10.29 14.10 -5.08
C ILE A 168 9.41 12.85 -5.12
N PRO A 169 9.92 11.65 -5.48
CA PRO A 169 9.08 10.46 -5.54
C PRO A 169 8.41 10.13 -4.20
N SER A 170 9.16 10.23 -3.10
CA SER A 170 8.67 9.99 -1.74
C SER A 170 7.64 11.03 -1.29
N LEU A 171 7.88 12.30 -1.58
CA LEU A 171 6.98 13.40 -1.23
C LEU A 171 5.67 13.30 -2.01
N VAL A 172 5.73 13.05 -3.32
CA VAL A 172 4.53 12.92 -4.16
C VAL A 172 3.72 11.71 -3.73
N GLY A 173 4.35 10.54 -3.55
CA GLY A 173 3.67 9.34 -3.03
C GLY A 173 3.01 9.60 -1.68
N GLY A 174 3.72 10.26 -0.76
CA GLY A 174 3.21 10.64 0.55
C GLY A 174 1.99 11.57 0.49
N VAL A 175 2.06 12.64 -0.32
CA VAL A 175 0.95 13.58 -0.52
C VAL A 175 -0.27 12.86 -1.10
N VAL A 176 -0.08 12.01 -2.11
CA VAL A 176 -1.16 11.20 -2.70
C VAL A 176 -1.78 10.28 -1.64
N GLY A 177 -0.96 9.59 -0.84
CA GLY A 177 -1.44 8.72 0.24
C GLY A 177 -2.28 9.47 1.27
N VAL A 178 -1.79 10.61 1.78
CA VAL A 178 -2.50 11.44 2.78
C VAL A 178 -3.80 11.99 2.19
N TYR A 179 -3.76 12.49 0.96
CA TYR A 179 -4.93 13.07 0.29
C TYR A 179 -6.04 12.04 0.09
N VAL A 180 -5.70 10.87 -0.45
CA VAL A 180 -6.66 9.79 -0.70
C VAL A 180 -7.23 9.24 0.62
N LEU A 181 -6.39 9.04 1.64
CA LEU A 181 -6.85 8.63 2.97
C LEU A 181 -7.82 9.65 3.56
N GLY A 182 -7.49 10.94 3.46
CA GLY A 182 -8.34 12.04 3.91
C GLY A 182 -9.70 12.07 3.20
N LEU A 183 -9.75 11.86 1.89
CA LEU A 183 -11.00 11.78 1.13
C LEU A 183 -11.90 10.62 1.55
N LEU A 184 -11.31 9.44 1.82
CA LEU A 184 -12.06 8.24 2.21
C LEU A 184 -12.65 8.36 3.62
N PHE A 185 -11.91 8.95 4.57
CA PHE A 185 -12.31 8.97 5.98
C PHE A 185 -12.83 10.32 6.49
N ARG A 186 -12.74 11.44 5.73
CA ARG A 186 -13.43 12.71 6.09
C ARG A 186 -14.95 12.60 5.95
N ARG A 187 -15.44 11.87 4.95
CA ARG A 187 -16.89 11.73 4.73
C ARG A 187 -17.58 10.85 5.77
N THR A 188 -16.89 9.83 6.29
CA THR A 188 -17.44 9.01 7.39
C THR A 188 -17.61 9.82 8.68
N ALA A 189 -16.75 10.82 8.91
CA ALA A 189 -16.87 11.75 10.03
C ALA A 189 -18.03 12.74 9.85
N LEU A 190 -18.20 13.32 8.65
CA LEU A 190 -19.31 14.24 8.34
C LEU A 190 -20.67 13.53 8.38
N ASP A 191 -20.75 12.29 7.89
CA ASP A 191 -21.97 11.48 8.00
C ASP A 191 -22.33 11.18 9.47
N ARG A 192 -21.34 11.01 10.33
CA ARG A 192 -21.54 10.81 11.77
C ARG A 192 -22.10 12.06 12.45
N GLU A 193 -21.53 13.22 12.17
CA GLU A 193 -21.98 14.48 12.76
C GLU A 193 -23.40 14.84 12.30
N THR A 194 -23.70 14.63 11.01
CA THR A 194 -25.05 14.80 10.46
C THR A 194 -26.04 13.82 11.11
N ARG A 195 -25.63 12.57 11.38
CA ARG A 195 -26.44 11.58 12.10
C ARG A 195 -26.76 12.01 13.53
N GLU A 196 -25.76 12.50 14.26
CA GLU A 196 -25.93 12.96 15.64
C GLU A 196 -26.90 14.15 15.69
N ARG A 197 -26.85 15.05 14.71
CA ARG A 197 -27.81 16.17 14.57
C ARG A 197 -29.23 15.70 14.25
N LEU A 198 -29.42 14.82 13.29
CA LEU A 198 -30.74 14.32 12.90
C LEU A 198 -31.41 13.48 14.02
N ILE A 199 -30.62 12.73 14.81
CA ILE A 199 -31.13 12.01 15.98
C ILE A 199 -31.55 13.01 17.07
N ALA A 200 -30.74 14.04 17.33
CA ALA A 200 -31.07 15.07 18.30
C ALA A 200 -32.34 15.87 17.92
N GLU A 201 -32.54 16.14 16.63
CA GLU A 201 -33.73 16.83 16.11
C GLU A 201 -34.99 15.98 16.24
N ARG A 202 -34.92 14.70 15.87
CA ARG A 202 -36.03 13.73 16.05
C ARG A 202 -36.41 13.55 17.52
N ASP A 203 -35.42 13.44 18.40
CA ASP A 203 -35.66 13.24 19.83
C ASP A 203 -36.15 14.54 20.50
N GLY A 204 -35.85 15.71 19.93
CA GLY A 204 -36.38 17.02 20.34
C GLY A 204 -37.82 17.28 19.88
N GLU A 205 -38.19 16.85 18.68
CA GLU A 205 -39.54 17.03 18.11
C GLU A 205 -40.59 16.15 18.81
N GLY A 206 -40.17 15.01 19.38
CA GLY A 206 -40.99 14.19 20.27
C GLY A 206 -41.29 14.81 21.65
N ALA A 207 -40.55 15.84 22.06
CA ALA A 207 -40.73 16.51 23.35
C ALA A 207 -41.63 17.77 23.27
N THR A 208 -41.92 18.28 22.08
CA THR A 208 -42.69 19.52 21.88
C THR A 208 -44.09 19.33 21.28
N GLY A 209 -44.46 18.11 20.91
CA GLY A 209 -45.80 17.75 20.41
C GLY A 209 -46.87 17.68 21.52
N GLY A 210 -47.11 18.80 22.21
CA GLY A 210 -48.06 18.85 23.31
C GLY A 210 -48.26 20.26 23.85
N LYS A 211 -48.66 21.22 23.00
CA LYS A 211 -49.25 22.46 23.49
C LYS A 211 -50.27 23.01 22.52
N ASP A 212 -51.52 22.66 22.80
CA ASP A 212 -52.69 23.30 22.22
C ASP A 212 -52.69 24.80 22.57
N THR A 213 -52.68 25.67 21.56
CA THR A 213 -53.14 27.04 21.72
C THR A 213 -54.20 27.36 20.68
N LYS A 214 -55.41 27.39 21.21
CA LYS A 214 -56.70 27.82 20.69
C LYS A 214 -56.66 29.26 20.16
N GLY A 215 -57.05 29.43 18.90
CA GLY A 215 -57.91 30.51 18.38
C GLY A 215 -57.36 31.94 18.30
N SER A 216 -57.26 32.46 17.07
CA SER A 216 -57.90 33.75 16.72
C SER A 216 -58.12 33.81 15.21
N LYS A 217 -59.32 34.25 14.84
CA LYS A 217 -59.73 34.65 13.49
C LYS A 217 -59.11 36.00 13.13
N ASP A 218 -58.97 36.24 11.83
CA ASP A 218 -59.26 37.46 11.03
C ASP A 218 -58.56 37.24 9.66
N ALA A 219 -59.26 36.92 8.58
CA ALA A 219 -60.04 37.78 7.66
C ALA A 219 -59.18 38.61 6.71
N GLU A 220 -59.59 38.60 5.42
CA GLU A 220 -59.16 39.45 4.28
C GLU A 220 -57.79 39.14 3.66
N ASP A 221 -57.53 39.24 2.36
CA ASP A 221 -58.26 39.55 1.12
C ASP A 221 -57.23 39.29 -0.02
N ALA A 222 -57.67 39.30 -1.28
CA ALA A 222 -56.92 39.34 -2.54
C ALA A 222 -57.13 38.14 -3.48
N THR A 223 -58.12 38.40 -4.32
CA THR A 223 -58.56 37.88 -5.60
C THR A 223 -57.51 37.77 -6.72
N ASP A 224 -57.89 36.91 -7.68
CA ASP A 224 -57.66 36.93 -9.14
C ASP A 224 -56.28 36.61 -9.72
N THR A 225 -56.20 35.50 -10.46
CA THR A 225 -56.03 35.54 -11.92
C THR A 225 -56.35 34.17 -12.54
N GLU A 226 -57.31 34.20 -13.44
CA GLU A 226 -57.79 33.12 -14.29
C GLU A 226 -56.75 32.74 -15.37
N ALA A 227 -56.66 31.44 -15.67
CA ALA A 227 -56.29 30.97 -17.01
C ALA A 227 -56.80 29.53 -17.19
N GLU A 228 -57.99 29.46 -17.76
CA GLU A 228 -58.70 28.28 -18.24
C GLU A 228 -58.02 27.74 -19.50
N THR A 229 -57.91 26.41 -19.62
CA THR A 229 -57.85 25.76 -20.93
C THR A 229 -58.42 24.34 -20.83
N ASP A 230 -59.54 24.17 -21.52
CA ASP A 230 -60.33 22.96 -21.70
C ASP A 230 -59.55 21.79 -22.33
N ALA A 231 -59.84 20.57 -21.88
CA ALA A 231 -60.29 19.50 -22.78
C ALA A 231 -60.77 18.22 -22.04
N LYS A 232 -62.09 18.01 -22.14
CA LYS A 232 -62.81 16.76 -22.48
C LYS A 232 -62.92 15.60 -21.47
N ALA A 233 -64.19 15.44 -21.07
CA ALA A 233 -65.08 14.28 -21.31
C ALA A 233 -65.38 13.34 -20.13
N ALA A 234 -66.67 13.40 -19.74
CA ALA A 234 -67.47 12.44 -18.98
C ALA A 234 -67.37 11.00 -19.56
N GLU A 235 -67.71 9.91 -18.87
CA GLU A 235 -68.83 9.66 -17.96
C GLU A 235 -68.62 8.26 -17.35
N GLY A 236 -69.03 8.01 -16.10
CA GLY A 236 -68.94 6.67 -15.51
C GLY A 236 -69.19 6.63 -14.01
N ALA A 237 -70.47 6.65 -13.62
CA ALA A 237 -70.92 6.42 -12.26
C ALA A 237 -70.63 4.97 -11.80
N GLY A 238 -70.15 4.80 -10.57
CA GLY A 238 -70.04 3.48 -9.94
C GLY A 238 -69.40 3.49 -8.56
N THR A 239 -70.23 3.45 -7.52
CA THR A 239 -69.98 2.86 -6.19
C THR A 239 -68.77 3.34 -5.38
N THR A 240 -69.07 4.11 -4.33
CA THR A 240 -68.20 4.31 -3.16
C THR A 240 -68.15 3.04 -2.30
N ASP A 241 -67.02 2.33 -2.31
CA ASP A 241 -66.68 1.31 -1.31
C ASP A 241 -65.77 1.94 -0.23
N PRO A 242 -66.20 2.05 1.04
CA PRO A 242 -65.38 2.64 2.09
C PRO A 242 -64.48 1.59 2.77
N ARG A 243 -63.69 0.82 2.01
CA ARG A 243 -62.62 -0.05 2.56
C ARG A 243 -61.43 -0.23 1.62
N GLU A 244 -60.93 0.84 1.01
CA GLU A 244 -59.64 0.79 0.34
C GLU A 244 -58.52 1.16 1.32
N TYR A 245 -57.93 0.15 1.97
CA TYR A 245 -56.62 0.31 2.60
C TYR A 245 -55.63 0.70 1.50
N PRO A 246 -54.86 1.79 1.62
CA PRO A 246 -53.81 2.07 0.66
C PRO A 246 -52.81 0.91 0.74
N THR A 247 -52.80 0.06 -0.28
CA THR A 247 -51.74 -0.93 -0.47
C THR A 247 -50.48 -0.16 -0.76
N ARG A 248 -49.78 0.21 0.32
CA ARG A 248 -48.47 0.83 0.29
C ARG A 248 -47.56 -0.18 -0.38
N ARG A 249 -47.38 -0.01 -1.70
CA ARG A 249 -46.47 -0.77 -2.54
C ARG A 249 -45.14 -0.81 -1.79
N SER A 250 -44.81 -1.99 -1.25
CA SER A 250 -43.54 -2.24 -0.55
C SER A 250 -42.42 -2.13 -1.59
N THR A 251 -42.04 -0.91 -1.93
CA THR A 251 -40.72 -0.64 -2.47
C THR A 251 -39.75 -0.89 -1.33
N LYS A 252 -39.20 -2.10 -1.26
CA LYS A 252 -37.96 -2.34 -0.51
C LYS A 252 -37.00 -1.22 -0.93
N PRO A 253 -36.46 -0.39 -0.01
CA PRO A 253 -35.49 0.62 -0.41
C PRO A 253 -34.22 -0.13 -0.84
N ALA A 254 -34.08 -0.30 -2.15
CA ALA A 254 -32.85 -0.75 -2.78
C ALA A 254 -31.87 0.43 -2.84
N TYR A 255 -31.36 0.89 -1.69
CA TYR A 255 -30.24 1.83 -1.69
C TYR A 255 -29.49 1.86 -0.37
N ALA A 256 -28.29 1.28 -0.36
CA ALA A 256 -27.08 1.77 0.33
C ALA A 256 -25.94 0.73 0.25
N SER A 257 -25.41 0.48 -0.95
CA SER A 257 -24.12 -0.23 -1.11
C SER A 257 -23.31 0.25 -2.32
N SER A 258 -23.90 1.03 -3.23
CA SER A 258 -23.29 1.36 -4.51
C SER A 258 -22.24 2.47 -4.43
N LEU A 259 -22.42 3.51 -3.60
CA LEU A 259 -21.49 4.66 -3.54
C LEU A 259 -20.18 4.36 -2.79
N GLY A 260 -20.22 3.48 -1.78
CA GLY A 260 -19.03 2.99 -1.08
C GLY A 260 -18.25 1.95 -1.88
N ARG A 261 -18.97 0.99 -2.47
CA ARG A 261 -18.39 -0.07 -3.31
C ARG A 261 -17.82 0.47 -4.61
N ARG A 262 -18.51 1.35 -5.34
CA ARG A 262 -18.01 1.93 -6.61
C ARG A 262 -16.74 2.75 -6.41
N ARG A 263 -16.64 3.51 -5.32
CA ARG A 263 -15.42 4.27 -5.01
C ARG A 263 -14.27 3.38 -4.55
N PHE A 264 -14.55 2.38 -3.71
CA PHE A 264 -13.53 1.38 -3.34
C PHE A 264 -13.03 0.62 -4.57
N LEU A 265 -13.93 0.14 -5.43
CA LEU A 265 -13.57 -0.50 -6.69
C LEU A 265 -12.85 0.45 -7.64
N GLY A 266 -13.24 1.72 -7.68
CA GLY A 266 -12.51 2.75 -8.42
C GLY A 266 -11.09 2.96 -7.90
N LEU A 267 -10.90 2.98 -6.58
CA LEU A 267 -9.58 3.11 -5.95
C LEU A 267 -8.71 1.88 -6.20
N VAL A 268 -9.28 0.69 -6.06
CA VAL A 268 -8.61 -0.58 -6.42
C VAL A 268 -8.24 -0.58 -7.90
N GLY A 269 -9.15 -0.11 -8.77
CA GLY A 269 -8.90 0.02 -10.20
C GLY A 269 -7.76 1.00 -10.52
N ILE A 270 -7.72 2.17 -9.88
CA ILE A 270 -6.64 3.15 -10.03
C ILE A 270 -5.32 2.57 -9.51
N THR A 271 -5.33 1.89 -8.37
CA THR A 271 -4.13 1.24 -7.79
C THR A 271 -3.61 0.14 -8.71
N ALA A 272 -4.51 -0.69 -9.24
CA ALA A 272 -4.16 -1.72 -10.21
C ALA A 272 -3.64 -1.12 -11.52
N ALA A 273 -4.23 -0.02 -12.00
CA ALA A 273 -3.76 0.69 -13.19
C ALA A 273 -2.37 1.33 -12.97
N ALA A 274 -2.13 1.94 -11.82
CA ALA A 274 -0.82 2.50 -11.46
C ALA A 274 0.24 1.40 -11.34
N ALA A 275 -0.08 0.27 -10.70
CA ALA A 275 0.80 -0.89 -10.62
C ALA A 275 1.07 -1.51 -12.01
N ALA A 276 0.04 -1.59 -12.87
CA ALA A 276 0.18 -2.07 -14.24
C ALA A 276 1.04 -1.11 -15.08
N ALA A 277 0.90 0.21 -14.90
CA ALA A 277 1.75 1.21 -15.55
C ALA A 277 3.20 1.09 -15.09
N ALA A 278 3.45 0.98 -13.78
CA ALA A 278 4.79 0.74 -13.22
C ALA A 278 5.40 -0.57 -13.77
N THR A 279 4.59 -1.63 -13.89
CA THR A 279 5.02 -2.91 -14.49
C THR A 279 5.32 -2.75 -15.98
N ALA A 280 4.49 -2.00 -16.73
CA ALA A 280 4.68 -1.77 -18.15
C ALA A 280 5.95 -0.94 -18.43
N VAL A 281 6.21 0.08 -17.61
CA VAL A 281 7.46 0.86 -17.68
C VAL A 281 8.65 -0.01 -17.25
N GLY A 282 8.49 -0.83 -16.20
CA GLY A 282 9.52 -1.78 -15.77
C GLY A 282 9.88 -2.83 -16.83
N ARG A 283 8.94 -3.19 -17.72
CA ARG A 283 9.22 -4.05 -18.88
C ARG A 283 10.06 -3.38 -19.97
N LEU A 284 10.24 -2.06 -19.91
CA LEU A 284 11.18 -1.35 -20.77
C LEU A 284 12.61 -1.42 -20.23
N LEU A 285 12.80 -1.87 -18.98
CA LEU A 285 14.13 -2.13 -18.43
C LEU A 285 14.64 -3.48 -18.97
N PRO A 286 15.95 -3.62 -19.20
CA PRO A 286 16.54 -4.87 -19.65
C PRO A 286 16.16 -6.03 -18.74
N SER A 287 15.58 -7.07 -19.33
CA SER A 287 15.40 -8.35 -18.64
C SER A 287 16.74 -9.07 -18.53
N SER A 288 16.85 -10.06 -17.65
CA SER A 288 18.04 -10.90 -17.57
C SER A 288 18.35 -11.62 -18.91
N ALA A 289 17.32 -11.89 -19.72
CA ALA A 289 17.52 -12.45 -21.06
C ALA A 289 18.17 -11.42 -22.00
N ASP A 290 17.75 -10.14 -21.93
CA ASP A 290 18.34 -9.07 -22.74
C ASP A 290 19.79 -8.79 -22.33
N VAL A 291 20.09 -8.81 -21.03
CA VAL A 291 21.46 -8.68 -20.50
C VAL A 291 22.34 -9.84 -20.98
N ASN A 292 21.84 -11.08 -20.94
CA ASN A 292 22.58 -12.23 -21.43
C ASN A 292 22.81 -12.16 -22.94
N ALA A 293 21.79 -11.76 -23.73
CA ALA A 293 21.92 -11.58 -25.17
C ALA A 293 22.92 -10.48 -25.52
N SER A 294 22.90 -9.35 -24.81
CA SER A 294 23.88 -8.27 -24.94
C SER A 294 25.28 -8.79 -24.63
N ARG A 295 25.46 -9.53 -23.53
CA ARG A 295 26.74 -10.15 -23.15
C ARG A 295 27.27 -11.12 -24.19
N GLU A 296 26.41 -11.96 -24.78
CA GLU A 296 26.79 -12.92 -25.83
C GLU A 296 27.16 -12.21 -27.15
N ALA A 297 26.57 -11.05 -27.42
CA ALA A 297 26.88 -10.25 -28.60
C ALA A 297 28.20 -9.48 -28.49
N LEU A 298 28.70 -9.23 -27.27
CA LEU A 298 29.93 -8.49 -27.04
C LEU A 298 31.15 -9.18 -27.66
N ARG A 299 31.98 -8.37 -28.33
CA ARG A 299 33.30 -8.78 -28.83
C ARG A 299 34.35 -8.01 -28.05
N LEU A 300 35.12 -8.74 -27.24
CA LEU A 300 36.21 -8.15 -26.48
C LEU A 300 37.42 -7.89 -27.40
N PRO A 301 38.10 -6.74 -27.27
CA PRO A 301 39.35 -6.48 -27.99
C PRO A 301 40.44 -7.44 -27.53
N GLU A 302 41.46 -7.62 -28.37
CA GLU A 302 42.69 -8.28 -27.95
C GLU A 302 43.41 -7.41 -26.90
N ALA A 303 43.80 -8.02 -25.79
CA ALA A 303 44.42 -7.34 -24.68
C ALA A 303 45.90 -7.68 -24.60
N THR A 304 46.71 -6.71 -24.17
CA THR A 304 48.14 -6.92 -23.97
C THR A 304 48.36 -7.84 -22.76
N PRO A 305 48.90 -9.06 -22.94
CA PRO A 305 49.02 -10.02 -21.84
C PRO A 305 49.97 -9.53 -20.75
N GLN A 306 49.76 -10.01 -19.52
CA GLN A 306 50.75 -9.83 -18.47
C GLN A 306 52.05 -10.55 -18.83
N GLN A 307 53.18 -9.87 -18.67
CA GLN A 307 54.50 -10.48 -18.84
C GLN A 307 54.93 -11.16 -17.53
N PHE A 308 55.38 -12.41 -17.63
CA PHE A 308 55.97 -13.17 -16.54
C PHE A 308 57.49 -13.31 -16.75
N PRO A 309 58.28 -13.44 -15.66
CA PRO A 309 59.69 -13.81 -15.78
C PRO A 309 59.86 -15.13 -16.55
N SER A 310 60.96 -15.27 -17.26
CA SER A 310 61.26 -16.47 -18.04
C SER A 310 61.23 -17.73 -17.17
N GLY A 311 60.48 -18.75 -17.61
CA GLY A 311 60.32 -20.03 -16.90
C GLY A 311 59.10 -20.10 -15.97
N LEU A 312 58.31 -19.04 -15.84
CA LEU A 312 57.01 -19.06 -15.14
C LEU A 312 55.87 -18.98 -16.17
N SER A 313 54.95 -19.94 -16.12
CA SER A 313 53.65 -19.88 -16.81
C SER A 313 52.53 -20.17 -15.82
N LEU A 314 51.38 -19.52 -16.02
CA LEU A 314 50.15 -19.83 -15.29
C LEU A 314 49.70 -21.27 -15.55
N ASP A 315 49.92 -21.79 -16.75
CA ASP A 315 49.52 -23.14 -17.14
C ASP A 315 50.27 -24.23 -16.36
N THR A 316 51.46 -23.89 -15.86
CA THR A 316 52.36 -24.82 -15.17
C THR A 316 52.36 -24.64 -13.65
N ILE A 317 51.69 -23.60 -13.15
CA ILE A 317 51.80 -23.23 -11.73
C ILE A 317 51.08 -24.24 -10.84
N ASP A 318 49.99 -24.82 -11.32
CA ASP A 318 49.19 -25.83 -10.61
C ASP A 318 49.90 -27.19 -10.53
N GLU A 319 50.89 -27.42 -11.40
CA GLU A 319 51.71 -28.64 -11.42
C GLU A 319 52.90 -28.55 -10.44
N ALA A 320 53.20 -27.36 -9.92
CA ALA A 320 54.38 -27.13 -9.09
C ALA A 320 54.26 -27.76 -7.69
N VAL A 321 53.04 -27.95 -7.18
CA VAL A 321 52.77 -28.50 -5.84
C VAL A 321 51.66 -29.54 -5.90
N GLU A 322 51.99 -30.78 -5.55
CA GLU A 322 51.02 -31.87 -5.52
C GLU A 322 49.90 -31.60 -4.49
N GLY A 323 48.65 -31.68 -4.95
CA GLY A 323 47.47 -31.46 -4.11
C GLY A 323 47.09 -29.99 -3.88
N GLN A 324 47.69 -29.04 -4.62
CA GLN A 324 47.29 -27.65 -4.58
C GLN A 324 45.92 -27.43 -5.27
N GLU A 325 45.13 -26.48 -4.74
CA GLU A 325 43.96 -25.97 -5.46
C GLU A 325 44.40 -25.18 -6.71
N PRO A 326 43.57 -25.12 -7.77
CA PRO A 326 43.87 -24.34 -8.95
C PRO A 326 44.24 -22.90 -8.60
N PHE A 327 45.37 -22.42 -9.10
CA PHE A 327 45.84 -21.06 -8.87
C PHE A 327 44.87 -20.05 -9.46
N LEU A 328 44.29 -20.34 -10.62
CA LEU A 328 43.17 -19.59 -11.18
C LEU A 328 41.86 -20.18 -10.67
N THR A 329 41.10 -19.37 -9.93
CA THR A 329 39.78 -19.73 -9.44
C THR A 329 38.78 -19.71 -10.61
N PRO A 330 38.04 -20.81 -10.87
CA PRO A 330 36.97 -20.79 -11.85
C PRO A 330 35.97 -19.67 -11.59
N ASN A 331 35.44 -19.04 -12.65
CA ASN A 331 34.54 -17.89 -12.50
C ASN A 331 33.27 -18.20 -11.69
N GLU A 332 32.81 -19.45 -11.71
CA GLU A 332 31.65 -19.90 -10.93
C GLU A 332 31.95 -20.09 -9.44
N ASP A 333 33.23 -20.29 -9.10
CA ASP A 333 33.73 -20.48 -7.74
C ASP A 333 34.34 -19.20 -7.14
N PHE A 334 34.46 -18.14 -7.94
CA PHE A 334 35.00 -16.86 -7.48
C PHE A 334 34.04 -16.23 -6.45
N TYR A 335 34.55 -15.97 -5.24
CA TYR A 335 33.72 -15.50 -4.13
C TYR A 335 32.94 -14.22 -4.49
N ARG A 336 31.68 -14.15 -4.03
CA ARG A 336 30.77 -13.02 -4.31
C ARG A 336 30.43 -12.27 -3.01
N ILE A 337 30.67 -10.96 -3.00
CA ILE A 337 30.27 -10.06 -1.92
C ILE A 337 29.49 -8.89 -2.52
N ASP A 338 28.24 -8.73 -2.10
CA ASP A 338 27.34 -7.69 -2.62
C ASP A 338 26.60 -6.99 -1.49
N THR A 339 26.61 -5.66 -1.50
CA THR A 339 25.78 -4.83 -0.61
C THR A 339 24.42 -4.49 -1.18
N ALA A 340 24.23 -4.67 -2.50
CA ALA A 340 22.98 -4.37 -3.18
C ALA A 340 21.89 -5.39 -2.84
N LEU A 341 20.68 -4.90 -2.57
CA LEU A 341 19.48 -5.73 -2.36
C LEU A 341 18.97 -6.39 -3.64
N THR A 342 19.23 -5.76 -4.78
CA THR A 342 18.88 -6.22 -6.12
C THR A 342 20.09 -5.99 -7.01
N LEU A 343 20.47 -7.00 -7.78
CA LEU A 343 21.56 -6.86 -8.75
C LEU A 343 21.11 -5.96 -9.91
N PRO A 344 21.96 -5.03 -10.38
CA PRO A 344 21.64 -4.22 -11.55
C PRO A 344 21.57 -5.10 -12.80
N ASN A 345 20.49 -4.99 -13.56
CA ASN A 345 20.36 -5.57 -14.91
C ASN A 345 20.60 -4.45 -15.92
N ILE A 346 21.82 -4.33 -16.43
CA ILE A 346 22.25 -3.27 -17.37
C ILE A 346 22.86 -3.96 -18.59
N THR A 347 22.45 -3.58 -19.80
CA THR A 347 23.09 -4.07 -21.03
C THR A 347 24.33 -3.25 -21.36
N ALA A 348 25.20 -3.76 -22.23
CA ALA A 348 26.38 -3.00 -22.66
C ALA A 348 26.02 -1.70 -23.38
N GLU A 349 24.90 -1.68 -24.10
CA GLU A 349 24.42 -0.52 -24.86
C GLU A 349 23.91 0.61 -23.95
N ASP A 350 23.31 0.25 -22.82
CA ASP A 350 22.77 1.20 -21.84
C ASP A 350 23.82 1.61 -20.79
N TRP A 351 24.95 0.89 -20.69
CA TRP A 351 25.99 1.15 -19.70
C TRP A 351 26.82 2.39 -20.02
N SER A 352 27.13 3.18 -18.99
CA SER A 352 28.10 4.27 -19.08
C SER A 352 28.90 4.46 -17.78
N LEU A 353 30.13 4.96 -17.91
CA LEU A 353 31.02 5.35 -16.84
C LEU A 353 31.21 6.86 -16.85
N ARG A 354 30.80 7.52 -15.76
CA ARG A 354 31.03 8.95 -15.57
C ARG A 354 32.27 9.18 -14.69
N ILE A 355 33.21 9.95 -15.21
CA ILE A 355 34.40 10.46 -14.53
C ILE A 355 34.13 11.92 -14.16
N TYR A 356 34.07 12.24 -12.86
CA TYR A 356 33.64 13.54 -12.36
C TYR A 356 34.35 13.92 -11.04
N GLY A 357 34.15 15.16 -10.57
CA GLY A 357 34.75 15.65 -9.33
C GLY A 357 35.99 16.51 -9.58
N LEU A 358 37.11 16.21 -8.92
CA LEU A 358 38.35 16.98 -9.04
C LEU A 358 39.13 16.57 -10.30
N VAL A 359 38.55 16.86 -11.47
CA VAL A 359 39.10 16.57 -12.80
C VAL A 359 39.05 17.83 -13.66
N ASP A 360 39.97 17.96 -14.63
CA ASP A 360 39.99 19.12 -15.53
C ASP A 360 38.74 19.16 -16.44
N THR A 361 38.19 18.00 -16.79
CA THR A 361 36.99 17.88 -17.63
C THR A 361 36.22 16.64 -17.23
N GLU A 362 34.97 16.81 -16.80
CA GLU A 362 34.08 15.67 -16.58
C GLU A 362 33.79 14.96 -17.92
N ARG A 363 33.84 13.63 -17.91
CA ARG A 363 33.58 12.81 -19.10
C ARG A 363 32.65 11.67 -18.77
N THR A 364 31.88 11.25 -19.75
CA THR A 364 31.07 10.03 -19.69
C THR A 364 31.49 9.15 -20.85
N LEU A 365 31.89 7.92 -20.55
CA LEU A 365 32.28 6.90 -21.51
C LEU A 365 31.18 5.86 -21.63
N THR A 366 30.78 5.52 -22.84
CA THR A 366 29.96 4.34 -23.13
C THR A 366 30.80 3.07 -23.01
N TYR A 367 30.15 1.91 -22.93
CA TYR A 367 30.87 0.63 -22.90
C TYR A 367 31.71 0.43 -24.17
N GLN A 368 31.20 0.87 -25.33
CA GLN A 368 31.92 0.78 -26.60
C GLN A 368 33.19 1.64 -26.61
N GLU A 369 33.11 2.89 -26.15
CA GLU A 369 34.29 3.77 -26.03
C GLU A 369 35.31 3.20 -25.04
N LEU A 370 34.86 2.52 -23.97
CA LEU A 370 35.76 1.84 -23.03
C LEU A 370 36.54 0.70 -23.71
N LEU A 371 35.91 -0.07 -24.60
CA LEU A 371 36.58 -1.14 -25.35
C LEU A 371 37.58 -0.61 -26.39
N GLU A 372 37.42 0.63 -26.84
CA GLU A 372 38.34 1.28 -27.79
C GLU A 372 39.62 1.80 -27.11
N LEU A 373 39.61 1.92 -25.78
CA LEU A 373 40.81 2.23 -25.02
C LEU A 373 41.76 1.03 -24.98
N GLU A 374 43.02 1.30 -24.64
CA GLU A 374 44.05 0.26 -24.48
C GLU A 374 43.58 -0.82 -23.50
N GLN A 375 43.58 -2.07 -23.98
CA GLN A 375 43.24 -3.24 -23.17
C GLN A 375 44.50 -3.95 -22.70
N VAL A 376 44.55 -4.28 -21.41
CA VAL A 376 45.62 -5.07 -20.80
C VAL A 376 45.03 -6.23 -19.99
N GLU A 377 45.79 -7.31 -19.88
CA GLU A 377 45.44 -8.43 -19.00
C GLU A 377 46.30 -8.42 -17.74
N ARG A 378 45.69 -8.62 -16.57
CA ARG A 378 46.40 -8.75 -15.30
C ARG A 378 45.84 -9.90 -14.48
N THR A 379 46.71 -10.78 -14.02
CA THR A 379 46.34 -11.83 -13.07
C THR A 379 46.42 -11.28 -11.66
N ILE A 380 45.26 -11.17 -11.01
CA ILE A 380 45.12 -10.49 -9.71
C ILE A 380 44.37 -11.41 -8.75
N THR A 381 44.95 -11.61 -7.58
CA THR A 381 44.26 -12.21 -6.42
C THR A 381 43.50 -11.12 -5.68
N MET A 382 42.19 -11.30 -5.53
CA MET A 382 41.35 -10.47 -4.68
C MET A 382 41.06 -11.21 -3.38
N THR A 383 41.05 -10.49 -2.27
CA THR A 383 40.64 -11.03 -0.97
C THR A 383 39.74 -10.04 -0.25
N CYS A 384 38.71 -10.56 0.41
CA CYS A 384 37.85 -9.76 1.26
C CYS A 384 38.58 -9.38 2.55
N VAL A 385 38.39 -8.16 3.04
CA VAL A 385 38.87 -7.73 4.37
C VAL A 385 38.32 -8.61 5.50
N SER A 386 37.16 -9.24 5.30
CA SER A 386 36.53 -10.15 6.24
C SER A 386 37.00 -11.60 6.09
N ASN A 387 37.98 -11.89 5.22
CA ASN A 387 38.48 -13.25 5.07
C ASN A 387 39.27 -13.65 6.32
N GLU A 388 38.84 -14.73 6.97
CA GLU A 388 39.55 -15.30 8.11
C GLU A 388 40.77 -16.11 7.66
N VAL A 389 41.64 -16.49 8.60
CA VAL A 389 42.77 -17.38 8.30
C VAL A 389 42.23 -18.74 7.86
N GLY A 390 42.54 -19.12 6.61
CA GLY A 390 42.00 -20.33 5.98
C GLY A 390 40.57 -20.18 5.44
N GLY A 391 40.04 -18.95 5.37
CA GLY A 391 38.72 -18.67 4.80
C GLY A 391 38.69 -18.68 3.27
N SER A 392 37.48 -18.74 2.71
CA SER A 392 37.21 -18.87 1.27
C SER A 392 36.95 -17.55 0.53
N LEU A 393 37.05 -16.40 1.20
CA LEU A 393 36.83 -15.08 0.58
C LEU A 393 38.12 -14.56 -0.09
N VAL A 394 38.70 -15.41 -0.93
CA VAL A 394 39.90 -15.15 -1.71
C VAL A 394 39.78 -15.88 -3.05
N GLY A 395 40.21 -15.24 -4.13
CA GLY A 395 40.20 -15.83 -5.46
C GLY A 395 41.15 -15.11 -6.40
N THR A 396 41.67 -15.82 -7.39
CA THR A 396 42.60 -15.27 -8.39
C THR A 396 42.03 -15.48 -9.78
N ALA A 397 42.02 -14.42 -10.58
CA ALA A 397 41.55 -14.46 -11.96
C ALA A 397 42.44 -13.60 -12.86
N THR A 398 42.37 -13.86 -14.16
CA THR A 398 42.95 -12.99 -15.19
C THR A 398 41.89 -11.97 -15.61
N TRP A 399 42.17 -10.70 -15.34
CA TRP A 399 41.29 -9.56 -15.60
C TRP A 399 41.73 -8.86 -16.87
N THR A 400 40.78 -8.61 -17.77
CA THR A 400 40.98 -7.76 -18.94
C THR A 400 40.32 -6.41 -18.72
N GLY A 401 41.03 -5.32 -19.04
CA GLY A 401 40.45 -3.98 -18.98
C GLY A 401 41.43 -2.87 -19.31
N THR A 402 40.99 -1.63 -19.12
CA THR A 402 41.79 -0.43 -19.38
C THR A 402 42.46 0.12 -18.11
N PRO A 403 43.75 0.51 -18.17
CA PRO A 403 44.41 1.16 -17.04
C PRO A 403 43.78 2.52 -16.68
N SER A 404 43.44 2.74 -15.42
CA SER A 404 42.85 4.00 -14.93
C SER A 404 43.79 5.21 -15.00
N SER A 405 45.10 4.99 -15.10
CA SER A 405 46.09 6.08 -15.20
C SER A 405 46.14 6.75 -16.57
N ARG A 406 45.39 6.24 -17.55
CA ARG A 406 45.42 6.71 -18.95
C ARG A 406 44.06 7.22 -19.45
N SER A 407 43.05 7.30 -18.59
CA SER A 407 41.68 7.77 -18.89
C SER A 407 41.47 9.24 -18.61
#